data_AF-A0A0D7QGH9-F1
#
_entry.id   AF-A0A0D7QGH9-F1
#
_cell.length_a   1.000
_cell.length_b   1.000
_cell.length_c   1.000
_cell.angle_alpha   90.00
_cell.angle_beta   90.00
_cell.angle_gamma   90.00
#
_symmetry.space_group_name_H-M   'P 1'
#
loop_
_entity.id
_entity.type
_entity.pdbx_description
1 polymer ?
#
loop_
_entity_poly.entity_id
_entity_poly.type
_entity_poly.pdbx_seq_one_letter_code
_entity_poly.pdbx_strand_id
1 'polypeptide(L)'
;MTLAATELCLRAATVALLLVLAASLVSDFGKVLAGRLTIAFALGSAAHAMTASIGAGAPVSAGHAPLIALSTGNIVVFWLFTRALFDDAFQLRWWHGPIWAAVVAFSFVNCMWFAPGGNARTAIVMVNLLVLVFIALAVAQTITAWSADLVERRRRVRVFIVAASALYGGMNAVLQIAYAGSRVTVEWANLLNVAVLTGLVAAITSAMLRVDGADLFTGSPEAVVLNAPPAAAEDSADRKLVDALMRLMADERIYRHDNITIGTLASRLKIPEYRLRRLINQRLGYRNFNVFLNNHRIEEAKAALADPTQAEVPVITIAMDAGFQSLGPFNRAFKATTGVTPTEYRRLKVSAA
;
A
#
# COMPACT_ATOMS: atom_id res chain seq x y z
N MET A 1 36.10 5.84 -19.74
CA MET A 1 35.12 4.73 -19.72
C MET A 1 34.16 4.94 -20.88
N THR A 2 33.78 3.88 -21.60
CA THR A 2 32.77 3.99 -22.66
C THR A 2 31.37 4.15 -22.05
N LEU A 3 30.42 4.74 -22.79
CA LEU A 3 29.03 4.89 -22.35
C LEU A 3 28.41 3.56 -21.90
N ALA A 4 28.64 2.50 -22.67
CA ALA A 4 28.19 1.15 -22.36
C ALA A 4 28.79 0.60 -21.06
N ALA A 5 30.08 0.87 -20.78
CA ALA A 5 30.71 0.44 -19.53
C ALA A 5 30.11 1.18 -18.32
N THR A 6 29.86 2.49 -18.46
CA THR A 6 29.20 3.28 -17.41
C THR A 6 27.76 2.82 -17.16
N GLU A 7 27.01 2.53 -18.22
CA GLU A 7 25.65 1.97 -18.12
C GLU A 7 25.65 0.64 -17.37
N LEU A 8 26.56 -0.28 -17.72
CA LEU A 8 26.68 -1.58 -17.07
C LEU A 8 27.03 -1.44 -15.57
N CYS A 9 27.95 -0.54 -15.23
CA CYS A 9 28.28 -0.24 -13.84
C CYS A 9 27.06 0.27 -13.06
N LEU A 10 26.26 1.16 -13.63
CA LEU A 10 25.05 1.68 -12.97
C LEU A 10 23.97 0.60 -12.80
N ARG A 11 23.78 -0.28 -13.79
CA ARG A 11 22.88 -1.44 -13.67
C ARG A 11 23.32 -2.36 -12.53
N ALA A 12 24.61 -2.70 -12.48
CA ALA A 12 25.17 -3.53 -11.42
C ALA A 12 25.00 -2.88 -10.03
N ALA A 13 25.25 -1.57 -9.93
CA ALA A 13 25.05 -0.81 -8.69
C ALA A 13 23.57 -0.81 -8.26
N THR A 14 22.64 -0.61 -9.20
CA THR A 14 21.19 -0.67 -8.93
C THR A 14 20.78 -2.04 -8.42
N VAL A 15 21.23 -3.11 -9.07
CA VAL A 15 20.95 -4.49 -8.65
C VAL A 15 21.50 -4.76 -7.25
N ALA A 16 22.75 -4.36 -6.99
CA ALA A 16 23.37 -4.53 -5.67
C ALA A 16 22.58 -3.79 -4.58
N LEU A 17 22.17 -2.53 -4.81
CA LEU A 17 21.36 -1.77 -3.85
C LEU A 17 20.00 -2.43 -3.56
N LEU A 18 19.33 -2.96 -4.59
CA LEU A 18 18.06 -3.66 -4.44
C LEU A 18 18.21 -4.98 -3.68
N LEU A 19 19.31 -5.72 -3.91
CA LEU A 19 19.61 -6.94 -3.17
C LEU A 19 19.95 -6.67 -1.71
N VAL A 20 20.72 -5.61 -1.43
CA VAL A 20 21.02 -5.17 -0.05
C VAL A 20 19.72 -4.75 0.66
N LEU A 21 18.86 -3.97 -0.01
CA LEU A 21 17.55 -3.59 0.52
C LEU A 21 16.71 -4.83 0.82
N ALA A 22 16.60 -5.76 -0.13
CA ALA A 22 15.87 -7.01 0.06
C ALA A 22 16.41 -7.81 1.26
N ALA A 23 17.73 -8.00 1.34
CA ALA A 23 18.37 -8.74 2.43
C ALA A 23 18.12 -8.09 3.80
N SER A 24 18.24 -6.77 3.90
CA SER A 24 17.99 -6.02 5.14
C SER A 24 16.55 -6.16 5.64
N LEU A 25 15.57 -6.29 4.73
CA LEU A 25 14.17 -6.42 5.10
C LEU A 25 13.77 -7.86 5.45
N VAL A 26 14.55 -8.87 5.04
CA VAL A 26 14.24 -10.28 5.31
C VAL A 26 14.31 -10.59 6.80
N SER A 27 15.35 -10.14 7.50
CA SER A 27 15.53 -10.39 8.93
C SER A 27 14.46 -9.69 9.78
N ASP A 28 14.15 -8.45 9.42
CA ASP A 28 13.38 -7.56 10.29
C ASP A 28 11.88 -7.57 9.96
N PHE A 29 11.52 -7.74 8.68
CA PHE A 29 10.15 -7.60 8.19
C PHE A 29 9.65 -8.78 7.35
N GLY A 30 10.42 -9.88 7.26
CA GLY A 30 10.03 -11.09 6.52
C GLY A 30 8.74 -11.76 7.02
N LYS A 31 8.33 -11.51 8.27
CA LYS A 31 7.07 -12.02 8.85
C LYS A 31 5.86 -11.15 8.50
N VAL A 32 6.07 -9.88 8.15
CA VAL A 32 4.99 -8.93 7.82
C VAL A 32 4.69 -9.01 6.33
N LEU A 33 3.40 -8.95 5.95
CA LEU A 33 3.00 -9.00 4.54
C LEU A 33 3.60 -7.86 3.71
N ALA A 34 3.54 -6.62 4.22
CA ALA A 34 4.12 -5.47 3.54
C ALA A 34 5.65 -5.61 3.34
N GLY A 35 6.37 -6.16 4.32
CA GLY A 35 7.79 -6.45 4.20
C GLY A 35 8.09 -7.47 3.10
N ARG A 36 7.36 -8.60 3.07
CA ARG A 36 7.47 -9.62 2.01
C ARG A 36 7.21 -9.07 0.61
N LEU A 37 6.18 -8.23 0.46
CA LEU A 37 5.87 -7.60 -0.83
C LEU A 37 6.92 -6.56 -1.24
N THR A 38 7.52 -5.85 -0.29
CA THR A 38 8.64 -4.93 -0.55
C THR A 38 9.87 -5.69 -1.04
N ILE A 39 10.21 -6.82 -0.39
CA ILE A 39 11.30 -7.71 -0.80
C ILE A 39 11.03 -8.25 -2.22
N ALA A 40 9.83 -8.76 -2.48
CA ALA A 40 9.44 -9.25 -3.80
C ALA A 40 9.52 -8.15 -4.86
N PHE A 41 9.09 -6.92 -4.52
CA PHE A 41 9.17 -5.76 -5.41
C PHE A 41 10.62 -5.36 -5.71
N ALA A 42 11.50 -5.39 -4.71
CA ALA A 42 12.92 -5.10 -4.88
C ALA A 42 13.61 -6.14 -5.80
N LEU A 43 13.32 -7.43 -5.60
CA LEU A 43 13.85 -8.51 -6.44
C LEU A 43 13.34 -8.42 -7.89
N GLY A 44 12.05 -8.16 -8.09
CA GLY A 44 11.48 -7.95 -9.42
C GLY A 44 12.03 -6.70 -10.12
N SER A 45 12.32 -5.64 -9.35
CA SER A 45 12.96 -4.42 -9.85
C SER A 45 14.42 -4.67 -10.24
N ALA A 46 15.12 -5.57 -9.55
CA ALA A 46 16.48 -5.97 -9.90
C ALA A 46 16.50 -6.73 -11.24
N ALA A 47 15.56 -7.67 -11.42
CA ALA A 47 15.35 -8.34 -12.71
C ALA A 47 14.99 -7.33 -13.83
N HIS A 48 14.20 -6.29 -13.51
CA HIS A 48 13.92 -5.21 -14.45
C HIS A 48 15.18 -4.42 -14.83
N ALA A 49 16.02 -4.04 -13.87
CA ALA A 49 17.26 -3.30 -14.14
C ALA A 49 18.23 -4.08 -15.07
N MET A 50 18.21 -5.42 -14.99
CA MET A 50 19.00 -6.28 -15.88
C MET A 50 18.42 -6.37 -17.30
N THR A 51 17.11 -6.26 -17.47
CA THR A 51 16.41 -6.49 -18.74
C THR A 51 15.97 -5.23 -19.48
N ALA A 52 15.81 -4.10 -18.76
CA ALA A 52 15.29 -2.86 -19.31
C ALA A 52 16.24 -2.31 -20.40
N SER A 53 15.75 -2.13 -21.61
CA SER A 53 16.47 -1.41 -22.67
C SER A 53 15.47 -0.68 -23.55
N ILE A 54 15.66 0.63 -23.70
CA ILE A 54 14.86 1.50 -24.57
C ILE A 54 15.43 1.39 -25.98
N GLY A 55 14.57 1.08 -26.95
CA GLY A 55 14.95 1.02 -28.38
C GLY A 55 15.74 -0.22 -28.80
N ALA A 56 15.76 -1.30 -27.99
CA ALA A 56 16.40 -2.55 -28.40
C ALA A 56 15.57 -3.26 -29.48
N GLY A 57 15.97 -3.11 -30.74
CA GLY A 57 15.46 -3.84 -31.89
C GLY A 57 16.10 -5.23 -32.08
N ALA A 58 16.89 -5.72 -31.13
CA ALA A 58 17.43 -7.08 -31.18
C ALA A 58 16.31 -8.08 -30.81
N PRO A 59 16.14 -9.19 -31.55
CA PRO A 59 15.15 -10.19 -31.23
C PRO A 59 15.40 -10.70 -29.80
N VAL A 60 14.37 -10.62 -28.96
CA VAL A 60 14.41 -11.19 -27.60
C VAL A 60 14.78 -12.66 -27.76
N SER A 61 15.97 -13.06 -27.29
CA SER A 61 16.34 -14.46 -27.38
C SER A 61 15.41 -15.28 -26.47
N ALA A 62 15.05 -16.50 -26.90
CA ALA A 62 14.08 -17.34 -26.18
C ALA A 62 14.45 -17.57 -24.70
N GLY A 63 15.75 -17.52 -24.36
CA GLY A 63 16.23 -17.63 -22.98
C GLY A 63 15.97 -16.40 -22.11
N HIS A 64 15.81 -15.20 -22.68
CA HIS A 64 15.53 -13.96 -21.92
C HIS A 64 14.04 -13.70 -21.72
N ALA A 65 13.17 -14.34 -22.50
CA ALA A 65 11.71 -14.14 -22.42
C ALA A 65 11.11 -14.44 -21.02
N PRO A 66 11.50 -15.53 -20.32
CA PRO A 66 11.02 -15.77 -18.96
C PRO A 66 11.40 -14.65 -17.96
N LEU A 67 12.62 -14.11 -18.09
CA LEU A 67 13.11 -13.06 -17.20
C LEU A 67 12.34 -11.74 -17.40
N ILE A 68 12.06 -11.37 -18.66
CA ILE A 68 11.24 -10.21 -19.00
C ILE A 68 9.81 -10.40 -18.49
N ALA A 69 9.24 -11.60 -18.66
CA ALA A 69 7.90 -11.92 -18.20
C ALA A 69 7.76 -11.81 -16.67
N LEU A 70 8.71 -12.38 -15.92
CA LEU A 70 8.76 -12.27 -14.47
C LEU A 70 8.97 -10.82 -14.00
N SER A 71 9.85 -10.08 -14.69
CA SER A 71 10.05 -8.65 -14.44
C SER A 71 8.76 -7.84 -14.67
N THR A 72 7.99 -8.15 -15.71
CA THR A 72 6.71 -7.48 -15.98
C THR A 72 5.69 -7.77 -14.88
N GLY A 73 5.68 -9.00 -14.35
CA GLY A 73 4.88 -9.37 -13.18
C GLY A 73 5.16 -8.52 -11.93
N ASN A 74 6.32 -7.85 -11.86
CA ASN A 74 6.65 -6.93 -10.78
C ASN A 74 5.67 -5.77 -10.65
N ILE A 75 4.96 -5.38 -11.73
CA ILE A 75 3.96 -4.30 -11.63
C ILE A 75 2.75 -4.69 -10.78
N VAL A 76 2.38 -5.98 -10.80
CA VAL A 76 1.32 -6.51 -9.91
C VAL A 76 1.82 -6.53 -8.48
N VAL A 77 3.09 -6.90 -8.27
CA VAL A 77 3.71 -6.85 -6.93
C VAL A 77 3.74 -5.41 -6.40
N PHE A 78 4.07 -4.42 -7.25
CA PHE A 78 4.01 -3.00 -6.89
C PHE A 78 2.60 -2.60 -6.46
N TRP A 79 1.57 -2.95 -7.24
CA TRP A 79 0.18 -2.68 -6.88
C TRP A 79 -0.19 -3.29 -5.52
N LEU A 80 0.13 -4.58 -5.29
CA LEU A 80 -0.12 -5.25 -4.01
C LEU A 80 0.68 -4.63 -2.86
N PHE A 81 1.93 -4.23 -3.12
CA PHE A 81 2.79 -3.54 -2.17
C PHE A 81 2.17 -2.21 -1.74
N THR A 82 1.76 -1.35 -2.68
CA THR A 82 1.12 -0.07 -2.34
C THR A 82 -0.13 -0.28 -1.50
N ARG A 83 -0.93 -1.31 -1.80
CA ARG A 83 -2.08 -1.69 -0.98
C ARG A 83 -1.69 -2.12 0.43
N ALA A 84 -0.72 -3.01 0.58
CA ALA A 84 -0.23 -3.46 1.88
C ALA A 84 0.45 -2.34 2.69
N LEU A 85 0.98 -1.32 2.01
CA LEU A 85 1.66 -0.20 2.65
C LEU A 85 0.67 0.79 3.28
N PHE A 86 -0.52 0.98 2.70
CA PHE A 86 -1.50 1.98 3.18
C PHE A 86 -2.75 1.37 3.84
N ASP A 87 -3.06 0.09 3.63
CA ASP A 87 -4.20 -0.61 4.22
C ASP A 87 -3.72 -1.67 5.23
N ASP A 88 -3.75 -1.33 6.52
CA ASP A 88 -3.34 -2.24 7.61
C ASP A 88 -4.23 -3.50 7.70
N ALA A 89 -5.45 -3.47 7.14
CA ALA A 89 -6.37 -4.61 7.11
C ALA A 89 -6.18 -5.49 5.87
N PHE A 90 -5.25 -5.15 4.98
CA PHE A 90 -5.01 -5.90 3.77
C PHE A 90 -4.38 -7.26 4.06
N GLN A 91 -4.95 -8.29 3.44
CA GLN A 91 -4.45 -9.65 3.48
C GLN A 91 -4.35 -10.17 2.05
N LEU A 92 -3.27 -10.89 1.77
CA LEU A 92 -3.05 -11.49 0.45
C LEU A 92 -4.04 -12.64 0.26
N ARG A 93 -5.02 -12.43 -0.61
CA ARG A 93 -5.96 -13.46 -1.06
C ARG A 93 -5.36 -14.32 -2.16
N TRP A 94 -5.82 -15.58 -2.24
CA TRP A 94 -5.37 -16.52 -3.27
C TRP A 94 -5.63 -16.03 -4.70
N TRP A 95 -6.70 -15.25 -4.94
CA TRP A 95 -7.02 -14.65 -6.25
C TRP A 95 -5.96 -13.68 -6.81
N HIS A 96 -5.08 -13.13 -5.97
CA HIS A 96 -4.00 -12.26 -6.48
C HIS A 96 -2.92 -13.07 -7.22
N GLY A 97 -2.76 -14.36 -6.89
CA GLY A 97 -1.83 -15.26 -7.57
C GLY A 97 -2.17 -15.44 -9.05
N PRO A 98 -3.41 -15.81 -9.40
CA PRO A 98 -3.88 -15.85 -10.78
C PRO A 98 -3.71 -14.52 -11.55
N ILE A 99 -3.94 -13.36 -10.91
CA ILE A 99 -3.72 -12.05 -11.56
C ILE A 99 -2.24 -11.87 -11.92
N TRP A 100 -1.33 -12.16 -10.99
CA TRP A 100 0.11 -12.10 -11.25
C TRP A 100 0.51 -13.08 -12.35
N ALA A 101 0.04 -14.32 -12.28
CA ALA A 101 0.33 -15.35 -13.29
C ALA A 101 -0.20 -14.97 -14.68
N ALA A 102 -1.38 -14.35 -14.76
CA ALA A 102 -1.95 -13.88 -16.02
C ALA A 102 -1.09 -12.78 -16.66
N VAL A 103 -0.58 -11.82 -15.87
CA VAL A 103 0.32 -10.77 -16.37
C VAL A 103 1.66 -11.35 -16.85
N VAL A 104 2.24 -12.28 -16.09
CA VAL A 104 3.49 -12.96 -16.49
C VAL A 104 3.26 -13.78 -17.76
N ALA A 105 2.18 -14.57 -17.83
CA ALA A 105 1.85 -15.36 -19.02
C ALA A 105 1.59 -14.47 -20.24
N PHE A 106 0.87 -13.36 -20.08
CA PHE A 106 0.64 -12.38 -21.13
C PHE A 106 1.95 -11.81 -21.66
N SER A 107 2.86 -11.40 -20.78
CA SER A 107 4.17 -10.91 -21.18
C SER A 107 5.01 -11.98 -21.87
N PHE A 108 4.97 -13.23 -21.39
CA PHE A 108 5.70 -14.34 -21.98
C PHE A 108 5.23 -14.65 -23.40
N VAL A 109 3.91 -14.71 -23.62
CA VAL A 109 3.31 -14.90 -24.96
C VAL A 109 3.67 -13.74 -25.89
N ASN A 110 3.69 -12.50 -25.40
CA ASN A 110 4.14 -11.35 -26.17
C ASN A 110 5.60 -11.48 -26.62
N CYS A 111 6.49 -11.94 -25.74
CA CYS A 111 7.90 -12.15 -26.07
C CYS A 111 8.12 -13.33 -27.04
N MET A 112 7.38 -14.43 -26.88
CA MET A 112 7.60 -15.66 -27.66
C MET A 112 6.90 -15.69 -29.01
N TRP A 113 5.76 -15.02 -29.15
CA TRP A 113 4.89 -15.15 -30.34
C TRP A 113 4.74 -13.83 -31.10
N PHE A 114 4.41 -12.74 -30.40
CA PHE A 114 4.12 -11.46 -31.04
C PHE A 114 5.39 -10.71 -31.46
N ALA A 115 6.42 -10.72 -30.62
CA ALA A 115 7.68 -10.03 -30.93
C ALA A 115 8.44 -10.66 -32.12
N PRO A 116 8.59 -12.00 -32.22
CA PRO A 116 9.27 -12.63 -33.35
C PRO A 116 8.45 -12.61 -34.65
N GLY A 117 7.11 -12.54 -34.56
CA GLY A 117 6.19 -12.53 -35.70
C GLY A 117 6.12 -11.20 -36.48
N GLY A 118 7.13 -10.33 -36.38
CA GLY A 118 7.18 -9.02 -37.05
C GLY A 118 6.38 -7.90 -36.36
N ASN A 119 5.71 -8.20 -35.25
CA ASN A 119 4.83 -7.27 -34.51
C ASN A 119 5.44 -6.78 -33.19
N ALA A 120 6.77 -6.67 -33.11
CA ALA A 120 7.49 -6.26 -31.90
C ALA A 120 7.02 -4.91 -31.33
N ARG A 121 6.69 -3.94 -32.19
CA ARG A 121 6.13 -2.65 -31.76
C ARG A 121 4.82 -2.85 -30.99
N THR A 122 3.91 -3.64 -31.55
CA THR A 122 2.60 -3.93 -30.94
C THR A 122 2.78 -4.64 -29.60
N ALA A 123 3.70 -5.60 -29.51
CA ALA A 123 4.00 -6.30 -28.27
C ALA A 123 4.51 -5.36 -27.17
N ILE A 124 5.45 -4.46 -27.50
CA ILE A 124 5.99 -3.45 -26.56
C ILE A 124 4.88 -2.51 -26.08
N VAL A 125 4.04 -2.03 -26.99
CA VAL A 125 2.93 -1.13 -26.65
C VAL A 125 1.91 -1.82 -25.74
N MET A 126 1.53 -3.06 -26.06
CA MET A 126 0.57 -3.84 -25.26
C MET A 126 1.05 -4.06 -23.82
N VAL A 127 2.32 -4.46 -23.65
CA VAL A 127 2.90 -4.69 -22.32
C VAL A 127 2.99 -3.37 -21.52
N ASN A 128 3.41 -2.28 -22.14
CA ASN A 128 3.57 -1.00 -21.44
C ASN A 128 2.22 -0.33 -21.13
N LEU A 129 1.18 -0.51 -21.95
CA LEU A 129 -0.18 -0.09 -21.62
C LEU A 129 -0.71 -0.84 -20.39
N LEU A 130 -0.47 -2.15 -20.31
CA LEU A 130 -0.82 -2.95 -19.13
C LEU A 130 -0.11 -2.42 -17.88
N VAL A 131 1.18 -2.09 -17.98
CA VAL A 131 1.95 -1.47 -16.89
C VAL A 131 1.30 -0.16 -16.44
N LEU A 132 0.95 0.73 -17.38
CA LEU A 132 0.29 2.01 -17.06
C LEU A 132 -1.06 1.82 -16.35
N VAL A 133 -1.85 0.80 -16.73
CA VAL A 133 -3.11 0.47 -16.03
C VAL A 133 -2.84 0.12 -14.56
N PHE A 134 -1.86 -0.74 -14.28
CA PHE A 134 -1.53 -1.08 -12.88
C PHE A 134 -0.93 0.08 -12.09
N ILE A 135 -0.15 0.96 -12.73
CA ILE A 135 0.33 2.20 -12.10
C ILE A 135 -0.87 3.08 -11.73
N ALA A 136 -1.81 3.29 -12.65
CA ALA A 136 -3.00 4.09 -12.40
C ALA A 136 -3.84 3.50 -11.25
N LEU A 137 -4.01 2.17 -11.20
CA LEU A 137 -4.70 1.48 -10.11
C LEU A 137 -3.98 1.68 -8.77
N ALA A 138 -2.65 1.55 -8.73
CA ALA A 138 -1.85 1.77 -7.52
C ALA A 138 -1.94 3.21 -7.02
N VAL A 139 -1.89 4.19 -7.92
CA VAL A 139 -2.01 5.62 -7.59
C VAL A 139 -3.41 5.96 -7.11
N ALA A 140 -4.47 5.55 -7.83
CA ALA A 140 -5.85 5.78 -7.44
C ALA A 140 -6.13 5.20 -6.05
N GLN A 141 -5.67 3.98 -5.80
CA GLN A 141 -5.78 3.36 -4.49
C GLN A 141 -5.05 4.14 -3.39
N THR A 142 -3.82 4.60 -3.67
CA THR A 142 -3.04 5.39 -2.72
C THR A 142 -3.77 6.69 -2.36
N ILE A 143 -4.37 7.38 -3.33
CA ILE A 143 -5.17 8.60 -3.11
C ILE A 143 -6.43 8.34 -2.29
N THR A 144 -7.01 7.13 -2.33
CA THR A 144 -8.15 6.80 -1.47
C THR A 144 -7.74 6.44 -0.04
N ALA A 145 -6.58 5.82 0.14
CA ALA A 145 -6.14 5.30 1.44
C ALA A 145 -5.31 6.31 2.27
N TRP A 146 -4.66 7.28 1.62
CA TRP A 146 -3.75 8.23 2.28
C TRP A 146 -4.40 9.18 3.31
N SER A 147 -5.73 9.37 3.29
CA SER A 147 -6.45 10.24 4.25
C SER A 147 -6.65 9.55 5.60
N ALA A 148 -6.57 8.21 5.62
CA ALA A 148 -6.78 7.40 6.80
C ALA A 148 -5.52 7.25 7.67
N ASP A 149 -4.32 7.41 7.10
CA ASP A 149 -3.04 7.34 7.82
C ASP A 149 -2.82 8.64 8.63
N LEU A 150 -2.80 8.52 9.97
CA LEU A 150 -2.72 9.66 10.88
C LEU A 150 -1.28 10.06 11.22
N VAL A 151 -0.28 9.26 10.84
CA VAL A 151 1.13 9.49 11.19
C VAL A 151 1.83 10.25 10.07
N GLU A 152 1.96 11.57 10.23
CA GLU A 152 2.46 12.48 9.18
C GLU A 152 3.87 12.14 8.67
N ARG A 153 4.79 11.74 9.57
CA ARG A 153 6.17 11.35 9.21
C ARG A 153 6.21 10.09 8.32
N ARG A 154 5.39 9.09 8.65
CA ARG A 154 5.28 7.81 7.93
C ARG A 154 4.58 8.00 6.59
N ARG A 155 3.47 8.74 6.59
CA ARG A 155 2.66 9.08 5.42
C ARG A 155 3.51 9.75 4.34
N ARG A 156 4.34 10.73 4.70
CA ARG A 156 5.21 11.44 3.74
C ARG A 156 6.20 10.49 3.05
N VAL A 157 6.82 9.58 3.80
CA VAL A 157 7.77 8.59 3.25
C VAL A 157 7.07 7.59 2.35
N ARG A 158 5.93 7.04 2.77
CA ARG A 158 5.14 6.10 1.96
C ARG A 158 4.66 6.72 0.66
N VAL A 159 4.13 7.96 0.71
CA VAL A 159 3.70 8.70 -0.47
C VAL A 159 4.88 9.00 -1.38
N PHE A 160 6.04 9.39 -0.82
CA PHE A 160 7.25 9.60 -1.60
C PHE A 160 7.67 8.34 -2.35
N ILE A 161 7.73 7.18 -1.69
CA ILE A 161 8.10 5.90 -2.32
C ILE A 161 7.15 5.55 -3.47
N VAL A 162 5.83 5.65 -3.24
CA VAL A 162 4.83 5.31 -4.26
C VAL A 162 4.84 6.31 -5.41
N ALA A 163 4.86 7.62 -5.13
CA ALA A 163 4.87 8.65 -6.16
C ALA A 163 6.13 8.57 -7.02
N ALA A 164 7.30 8.38 -6.41
CA ALA A 164 8.54 8.31 -7.13
C ALA A 164 8.65 7.03 -7.98
N SER A 165 8.20 5.88 -7.46
CA SER A 165 8.13 4.62 -8.22
C SER A 165 7.12 4.69 -9.38
N ALA A 166 5.94 5.28 -9.15
CA ALA A 166 4.91 5.45 -10.16
C ALA A 166 5.35 6.43 -11.27
N LEU A 167 6.00 7.54 -10.90
CA LEU A 167 6.51 8.52 -11.86
C LEU A 167 7.61 7.91 -12.73
N TYR A 168 8.59 7.23 -12.14
CA TYR A 168 9.64 6.55 -12.89
C TYR A 168 9.06 5.45 -13.78
N GLY A 169 8.21 4.57 -13.24
CA GLY A 169 7.60 3.48 -14.00
C GLY A 169 6.74 3.98 -15.15
N GLY A 170 5.96 5.05 -14.93
CA GLY A 170 5.13 5.68 -15.95
C GLY A 170 5.97 6.35 -17.04
N MET A 171 7.00 7.12 -16.66
CA MET A 171 7.95 7.70 -17.60
C MET A 171 8.64 6.62 -18.44
N ASN A 172 9.14 5.56 -17.82
CA ASN A 172 9.79 4.45 -18.51
C ASN A 172 8.83 3.74 -19.48
N ALA A 173 7.58 3.51 -19.09
CA ALA A 173 6.56 2.91 -19.95
C ALA A 173 6.22 3.80 -21.16
N VAL A 174 6.06 5.12 -20.95
CA VAL A 174 5.82 6.08 -22.04
C VAL A 174 7.00 6.16 -22.99
N LEU A 175 8.23 6.18 -22.49
CA LEU A 175 9.44 6.17 -23.32
C LEU A 175 9.53 4.88 -24.14
N GLN A 176 9.25 3.72 -23.56
CA GLN A 176 9.23 2.46 -24.31
C GLN A 176 8.16 2.44 -25.41
N ILE A 177 6.99 3.04 -25.17
CA ILE A 177 5.93 3.19 -26.18
C ILE A 177 6.37 4.15 -27.30
N ALA A 178 6.93 5.32 -26.94
CA ALA A 178 7.33 6.35 -27.89
C ALA A 178 8.42 5.86 -28.85
N TYR A 179 9.37 5.07 -28.34
CA TYR A 179 10.46 4.48 -29.13
C TYR A 179 10.16 3.03 -29.57
N ALA A 180 8.91 2.56 -29.47
CA ALA A 180 8.54 1.22 -29.89
C ALA A 180 8.74 1.05 -31.41
N GLY A 181 9.67 0.18 -31.80
CA GLY A 181 9.99 -0.10 -33.20
C GLY A 181 11.06 0.80 -33.82
N SER A 182 11.63 1.76 -33.08
CA SER A 182 12.84 2.45 -33.55
C SER A 182 14.01 1.48 -33.53
N ARG A 183 14.68 1.26 -34.65
CA ARG A 183 15.89 0.41 -34.75
C ARG A 183 17.16 1.10 -34.24
N VAL A 184 17.03 2.30 -33.69
CA VAL A 184 18.13 3.10 -33.13
C VAL A 184 18.09 2.94 -31.62
N THR A 185 19.13 2.32 -31.07
CA THR A 185 19.39 2.34 -29.62
C THR A 185 19.75 3.76 -29.23
N VAL A 186 18.93 4.39 -28.40
CA VAL A 186 19.22 5.72 -27.87
C VAL A 186 20.10 5.56 -26.63
N GLU A 187 21.40 5.35 -26.83
CA GLU A 187 22.38 5.04 -25.77
C GLU A 187 22.33 6.04 -24.61
N TRP A 188 22.24 7.33 -24.93
CA TRP A 188 22.11 8.39 -23.92
C TRP A 188 20.80 8.31 -23.12
N ALA A 189 19.69 7.89 -23.74
CA ALA A 189 18.43 7.70 -23.04
C ALA A 189 18.47 6.48 -22.13
N ASN A 190 19.12 5.39 -22.55
CA ASN A 190 19.34 4.22 -21.70
C ASN A 190 20.22 4.56 -20.49
N LEU A 191 21.32 5.27 -20.70
CA LEU A 191 22.18 5.72 -19.62
C LEU A 191 21.42 6.63 -18.63
N LEU A 192 20.68 7.61 -19.14
CA LEU A 192 19.87 8.51 -18.30
C LEU A 192 18.80 7.73 -17.52
N ASN A 193 18.10 6.80 -18.17
CA ASN A 193 17.06 5.99 -17.53
C ASN A 193 17.63 5.16 -16.37
N VAL A 194 18.75 4.48 -16.58
CA VAL A 194 19.42 3.69 -15.53
C VAL A 194 19.98 4.61 -14.43
N ALA A 195 20.53 5.78 -14.77
CA ALA A 195 21.01 6.73 -13.76
C ALA A 195 19.88 7.24 -12.86
N VAL A 196 18.72 7.58 -13.44
CA VAL A 196 17.51 7.98 -12.68
C VAL A 196 17.03 6.82 -11.80
N LEU A 197 16.97 5.59 -12.32
CA LEU A 197 16.61 4.41 -11.53
C LEU A 197 17.57 4.21 -10.36
N THR A 198 18.89 4.29 -10.60
CA THR A 198 19.92 4.14 -9.57
C THR A 198 19.73 5.17 -8.47
N GLY A 199 19.57 6.45 -8.83
CA GLY A 199 19.35 7.54 -7.89
C GLY A 199 18.07 7.37 -7.08
N LEU A 200 16.98 6.93 -7.73
CA LEU A 200 15.71 6.64 -7.08
C LEU A 200 15.84 5.51 -6.06
N VAL A 201 16.45 4.39 -6.45
CA VAL A 201 16.69 3.24 -5.58
C VAL A 201 17.57 3.65 -4.40
N ALA A 202 18.65 4.39 -4.63
CA ALA A 202 19.51 4.89 -3.56
C ALA A 202 18.75 5.80 -2.57
N ALA A 203 17.89 6.69 -3.08
CA ALA A 203 17.06 7.57 -2.25
C ALA A 203 16.04 6.78 -1.44
N ILE A 204 15.38 5.78 -2.03
CA ILE A 204 14.44 4.90 -1.32
C ILE A 204 15.18 4.09 -0.26
N THR A 205 16.27 3.42 -0.59
CA THR A 205 17.08 2.65 0.36
C THR A 205 17.57 3.52 1.51
N SER A 206 18.06 4.74 1.23
CA SER A 206 18.49 5.68 2.28
C SER A 206 17.32 6.13 3.16
N ALA A 207 16.17 6.46 2.56
CA ALA A 207 14.96 6.82 3.32
C ALA A 207 14.49 5.66 4.21
N MET A 208 14.58 4.43 3.72
CA MET A 208 14.21 3.22 4.47
C MET A 208 15.18 2.88 5.60
N LEU A 209 16.48 3.14 5.43
CA LEU A 209 17.48 2.95 6.50
C LEU A 209 17.44 4.03 7.58
N ARG A 210 16.96 5.24 7.25
CA ARG A 210 16.86 6.38 8.19
C ARG A 210 15.59 6.36 9.04
N VAL A 211 14.59 5.58 8.64
CA VAL A 211 13.33 5.45 9.36
C VAL A 211 13.34 4.09 10.03
N ASP A 212 13.11 4.03 11.34
CA ASP A 212 12.98 2.76 12.04
C ASP A 212 11.96 1.89 11.31
N GLY A 213 12.36 0.74 10.76
CA GLY A 213 11.50 -0.03 9.89
C GLY A 213 10.20 -0.49 10.59
N ALA A 214 10.21 -0.55 11.93
CA ALA A 214 9.03 -0.74 12.75
C ALA A 214 7.98 0.38 12.52
N ASP A 215 8.42 1.63 12.45
CA ASP A 215 7.59 2.77 12.08
C ASP A 215 7.13 2.74 10.62
N LEU A 216 7.64 1.89 9.74
CA LEU A 216 7.20 1.78 8.32
C LEU A 216 6.31 0.55 8.05
N PHE A 217 6.58 -0.56 8.73
CA PHE A 217 5.98 -1.87 8.43
C PHE A 217 5.23 -2.53 9.59
N THR A 218 5.58 -2.29 10.86
CA THR A 218 4.89 -2.96 11.97
C THR A 218 3.74 -2.12 12.51
N GLY A 219 2.54 -2.72 12.40
CA GLY A 219 1.39 -2.38 13.22
C GLY A 219 1.41 -3.17 14.53
N SER A 220 2.53 -3.13 15.28
CA SER A 220 2.52 -3.72 16.62
C SER A 220 1.70 -2.81 17.54
N PRO A 221 0.79 -3.38 18.36
CA PRO A 221 0.10 -2.67 19.43
C PRO A 221 1.11 -2.48 20.56
N GLU A 222 2.11 -1.64 20.35
CA GLU A 222 2.77 -1.08 21.50
C GLU A 222 1.75 -0.12 22.11
N ALA A 223 1.10 -0.62 23.16
CA ALA A 223 0.42 0.22 24.11
C ALA A 223 1.38 1.38 24.39
N VAL A 224 1.10 2.54 23.78
CA VAL A 224 1.78 3.77 24.16
C VAL A 224 1.42 3.92 25.63
N VAL A 225 2.41 3.61 26.45
CA VAL A 225 2.34 3.65 27.90
C VAL A 225 1.67 4.96 28.26
N LEU A 226 0.54 4.88 28.98
CA LEU A 226 -0.26 5.99 29.48
C LEU A 226 0.51 6.94 30.44
N ASN A 227 1.84 6.88 30.50
CA ASN A 227 2.70 7.56 31.48
C ASN A 227 3.86 8.35 30.86
N ALA A 228 3.66 9.05 29.74
CA ALA A 228 4.52 10.19 29.42
C ALA A 228 3.97 11.44 30.12
N PRO A 229 4.73 12.13 31.00
CA PRO A 229 4.23 13.31 31.70
C PRO A 229 3.85 14.42 30.70
N PRO A 230 2.66 15.07 30.82
CA PRO A 230 2.24 16.05 29.85
C PRO A 230 3.01 17.37 30.03
N ALA A 231 3.56 17.89 28.93
CA ALA A 231 4.01 19.27 28.84
C ALA A 231 2.81 20.20 29.11
N ALA A 232 2.87 20.91 30.24
CA ALA A 232 1.73 21.46 30.97
C ALA A 232 0.97 22.64 30.32
N ALA A 233 1.34 23.08 29.10
CA ALA A 233 0.72 24.24 28.46
C ALA A 233 -0.28 23.90 27.33
N GLU A 234 -0.20 22.71 26.71
CA GLU A 234 -1.13 22.27 25.63
C GLU A 234 -2.36 21.51 26.15
N ASP A 235 -2.47 21.26 27.46
CA ASP A 235 -3.33 20.21 28.02
C ASP A 235 -4.81 20.60 28.21
N SER A 236 -5.15 21.88 28.39
CA SER A 236 -6.55 22.29 28.63
C SER A 236 -7.38 22.42 27.35
N ALA A 237 -6.78 22.93 26.27
CA ALA A 237 -7.44 23.07 24.97
C ALA A 237 -7.61 21.72 24.27
N ASP A 238 -6.61 20.84 24.38
CA ASP A 238 -6.70 19.48 23.84
C ASP A 238 -7.72 18.64 24.60
N ARG A 239 -7.81 18.75 25.93
CA ARG A 239 -8.87 18.07 26.71
C ARG A 239 -10.27 18.49 26.26
N LYS A 240 -10.54 19.79 26.11
CA LYS A 240 -11.84 20.28 25.61
C LYS A 240 -12.16 19.75 24.21
N LEU A 241 -11.15 19.62 23.34
CA LEU A 241 -11.32 19.03 22.00
C LEU A 241 -11.56 17.52 22.05
N VAL A 242 -10.89 16.79 22.95
CA VAL A 242 -11.18 15.37 23.19
C VAL A 242 -12.61 15.21 23.69
N ASP A 243 -13.04 16.02 24.65
CA ASP A 243 -14.40 15.96 25.18
C ASP A 243 -15.44 16.24 24.09
N ALA A 244 -15.21 17.26 23.27
CA ALA A 244 -16.09 17.58 22.14
C ALA A 244 -16.12 16.45 21.09
N LEU A 245 -14.98 15.85 20.78
CA LEU A 245 -14.88 14.69 19.89
C LEU A 245 -15.64 13.50 20.48
N MET A 246 -15.44 13.19 21.76
CA MET A 246 -16.11 12.08 22.43
C MET A 246 -17.61 12.28 22.54
N ARG A 247 -18.11 13.52 22.72
CA ARG A 247 -19.55 13.84 22.63
C ARG A 247 -20.11 13.62 21.23
N LEU A 248 -19.41 14.05 20.19
CA LEU A 248 -19.82 13.75 18.81
C LEU A 248 -19.91 12.24 18.52
N MET A 249 -19.01 11.46 19.13
CA MET A 249 -19.06 10.00 19.01
C MET A 249 -20.19 9.40 19.87
N ALA A 250 -20.34 9.79 21.13
CA ALA A 250 -21.31 9.19 22.04
C ALA A 250 -22.75 9.63 21.77
N ASP A 251 -22.98 10.93 21.61
CA ASP A 251 -24.32 11.53 21.57
C ASP A 251 -24.87 11.52 20.14
N GLU A 252 -24.10 12.05 19.19
CA GLU A 252 -24.53 12.13 17.78
C GLU A 252 -24.30 10.82 17.01
N ARG A 253 -23.53 9.87 17.57
CA ARG A 253 -23.11 8.62 16.91
C ARG A 253 -22.66 8.85 15.47
N ILE A 254 -21.89 9.93 15.25
CA ILE A 254 -21.50 10.37 13.91
C ILE A 254 -20.79 9.26 13.13
N TYR A 255 -20.18 8.30 13.83
CA TYR A 255 -19.55 7.14 13.23
C TYR A 255 -20.48 6.23 12.43
N ARG A 256 -21.80 6.29 12.65
CA ARG A 256 -22.78 5.54 11.85
C ARG A 256 -22.95 6.11 10.44
N HIS A 257 -22.56 7.37 10.23
CA HIS A 257 -22.75 8.03 8.93
C HIS A 257 -21.88 7.39 7.85
N ASP A 258 -22.46 7.25 6.67
CA ASP A 258 -21.77 6.80 5.48
C ASP A 258 -20.66 7.77 5.08
N ASN A 259 -19.54 7.23 4.59
CA ASN A 259 -18.41 8.00 4.06
C ASN A 259 -17.82 9.05 5.02
N ILE A 260 -17.94 8.83 6.34
CA ILE A 260 -17.29 9.74 7.29
C ILE A 260 -15.77 9.73 7.05
N THR A 261 -15.22 10.91 6.85
CA THR A 261 -13.78 11.13 6.69
C THR A 261 -13.27 12.00 7.82
N ILE A 262 -11.95 12.00 8.03
CA ILE A 262 -11.33 12.92 8.99
C ILE A 262 -11.61 14.38 8.68
N GLY A 263 -11.72 14.76 7.40
CA GLY A 263 -12.10 16.10 6.97
C GLY A 263 -13.52 16.49 7.39
N THR A 264 -14.46 15.55 7.25
CA THR A 264 -15.85 15.76 7.68
C THR A 264 -15.94 15.96 9.20
N LEU A 265 -15.23 15.13 9.96
CA LEU A 265 -15.20 15.21 11.42
C LEU A 265 -14.47 16.47 11.91
N ALA A 266 -13.38 16.86 11.26
CA ALA A 266 -12.64 18.09 11.57
C ALA A 266 -13.49 19.34 11.30
N SER A 267 -14.26 19.34 10.21
CA SER A 267 -15.19 20.42 9.87
C SER A 267 -16.31 20.55 10.90
N ARG A 268 -16.87 19.43 11.38
CA ARG A 268 -17.86 19.41 12.48
C ARG A 268 -17.28 19.99 13.79
N LEU A 269 -16.04 19.65 14.09
CA LEU A 269 -15.29 20.17 15.25
C LEU A 269 -14.75 21.59 15.05
N LYS A 270 -14.91 22.18 13.86
CA LYS A 270 -14.36 23.50 13.47
C LYS A 270 -12.85 23.62 13.72
N ILE A 271 -12.11 22.56 13.44
CA ILE A 271 -10.64 22.52 13.56
C ILE A 271 -9.99 22.09 12.23
N PRO A 272 -8.72 22.47 12.00
CA PRO A 272 -7.97 21.93 10.87
C PRO A 272 -7.78 20.40 10.95
N GLU A 273 -7.81 19.71 9.82
CA GLU A 273 -7.62 18.24 9.76
C GLU A 273 -6.34 17.78 10.46
N TYR A 274 -5.22 18.48 10.26
CA TYR A 274 -3.93 18.10 10.87
C TYR A 274 -4.01 18.09 12.41
N ARG A 275 -4.82 18.99 12.99
CA ARG A 275 -5.03 19.08 14.45
C ARG A 275 -5.84 17.90 14.95
N LEU A 276 -6.90 17.51 14.23
CA LEU A 276 -7.67 16.31 14.56
C LEU A 276 -6.84 15.02 14.43
N ARG A 277 -5.98 14.93 13.39
CA ARG A 277 -5.04 13.82 13.24
C ARG A 277 -4.10 13.71 14.43
N ARG A 278 -3.49 14.83 14.82
CA ARG A 278 -2.60 14.92 15.98
C ARG A 278 -3.34 14.49 17.25
N LEU A 279 -4.57 14.96 17.46
CA LEU A 279 -5.38 14.63 18.62
C LEU A 279 -5.67 13.12 18.71
N ILE A 280 -6.21 12.54 17.63
CA ILE A 280 -6.55 11.11 17.59
C ILE A 280 -5.30 10.23 17.74
N ASN A 281 -4.18 10.65 17.16
CA ASN A 281 -2.94 9.88 17.23
C ASN A 281 -2.23 10.00 18.57
N GLN A 282 -1.93 11.22 19.02
CA GLN A 282 -1.07 11.46 20.17
C GLN A 282 -1.83 11.37 21.50
N ARG A 283 -3.13 11.72 21.53
CA ARG A 283 -3.92 11.68 22.77
C ARG A 283 -4.76 10.42 22.89
N LEU A 284 -5.33 9.93 21.79
CA LEU A 284 -6.19 8.74 21.79
C LEU A 284 -5.48 7.46 21.36
N GLY A 285 -4.23 7.54 20.88
CA GLY A 285 -3.41 6.38 20.55
C GLY A 285 -3.78 5.68 19.23
N TYR A 286 -4.71 6.20 18.44
CA TYR A 286 -5.10 5.58 17.18
C TYR A 286 -4.16 6.02 16.04
N ARG A 287 -3.57 5.05 15.33
CA ARG A 287 -2.69 5.31 14.18
C ARG A 287 -3.44 5.50 12.87
N ASN A 288 -4.67 5.01 12.79
CA ASN A 288 -5.50 5.05 11.59
C ASN A 288 -6.92 5.53 11.93
N PHE A 289 -7.44 6.49 11.17
CA PHE A 289 -8.77 7.07 11.40
C PHE A 289 -9.88 6.01 11.31
N ASN A 290 -9.76 5.07 10.37
CA ASN A 290 -10.74 4.00 10.23
C ASN A 290 -10.70 3.03 11.41
N VAL A 291 -9.55 2.84 12.05
CA VAL A 291 -9.46 2.03 13.28
C VAL A 291 -10.14 2.74 14.44
N PHE A 292 -9.90 4.05 14.62
CA PHE A 292 -10.63 4.87 15.59
C PHE A 292 -12.14 4.74 15.39
N LEU A 293 -12.59 4.95 14.15
CA LEU A 293 -14.00 4.87 13.80
C LEU A 293 -14.59 3.49 14.06
N ASN A 294 -13.94 2.44 13.54
CA ASN A 294 -14.40 1.07 13.70
C ASN A 294 -14.43 0.65 15.17
N ASN A 295 -13.55 1.16 16.03
CA ASN A 295 -13.62 0.83 17.46
C ASN A 295 -14.96 1.24 18.06
N HIS A 296 -15.44 2.45 17.77
CA HIS A 296 -16.76 2.90 18.21
C HIS A 296 -17.90 2.06 17.60
N ARG A 297 -17.82 1.76 16.30
CA ARG A 297 -18.82 0.92 15.61
C ARG A 297 -18.90 -0.50 16.21
N ILE A 298 -17.74 -1.09 16.53
CA ILE A 298 -17.66 -2.43 17.11
C ILE A 298 -18.15 -2.44 18.56
N GLU A 299 -17.84 -1.42 19.37
CA GLU A 299 -18.40 -1.32 20.72
C GLU A 299 -19.92 -1.24 20.72
N GLU A 300 -20.50 -0.47 19.79
CA GLU A 300 -21.94 -0.44 19.60
C GLU A 300 -22.50 -1.81 19.17
N ALA A 301 -21.87 -2.46 18.19
CA ALA A 301 -22.29 -3.78 17.73
C ALA A 301 -22.17 -4.85 18.82
N LYS A 302 -21.16 -4.76 19.71
CA LYS A 302 -21.02 -5.66 20.86
C LYS A 302 -22.18 -5.50 21.83
N ALA A 303 -22.60 -4.27 22.11
CA ALA A 303 -23.76 -4.00 22.96
C ALA A 303 -25.03 -4.61 22.35
N ALA A 304 -25.27 -4.37 21.06
CA ALA A 304 -26.39 -4.95 20.31
C ALA A 304 -26.38 -6.48 20.30
N LEU A 305 -25.22 -7.11 20.08
CA LEU A 305 -25.08 -8.57 20.06
C LEU A 305 -25.21 -9.23 21.44
N ALA A 306 -25.00 -8.47 22.52
CA ALA A 306 -25.15 -8.96 23.89
C ALA A 306 -26.56 -8.71 24.45
N ASP A 307 -27.39 -7.90 23.80
CA ASP A 307 -28.75 -7.57 24.22
C ASP A 307 -29.71 -8.73 23.87
N PRO A 308 -30.33 -9.38 24.88
CA PRO A 308 -31.29 -10.47 24.64
C PRO A 308 -32.50 -10.05 23.79
N THR A 309 -32.89 -8.77 23.84
CA THR A 309 -34.01 -8.25 23.03
C THR A 309 -33.67 -8.19 21.54
N GLN A 310 -32.38 -8.24 21.19
CA GLN A 310 -31.89 -8.22 19.81
C GLN A 310 -31.40 -9.59 19.31
N ALA A 311 -31.72 -10.67 20.03
CA ALA A 311 -31.24 -12.02 19.71
C ALA A 311 -31.59 -12.48 18.27
N GLU A 312 -32.78 -12.11 17.78
CA GLU A 312 -33.28 -12.44 16.44
C GLU A 312 -32.82 -11.47 15.35
N VAL A 313 -32.21 -10.34 15.71
CA VAL A 313 -31.75 -9.35 14.71
C VAL A 313 -30.57 -9.95 13.93
N PRO A 314 -30.62 -9.99 12.59
CA PRO A 314 -29.50 -10.51 11.80
C PRO A 314 -28.21 -9.74 12.05
N VAL A 315 -27.08 -10.45 12.10
CA VAL A 315 -25.74 -9.84 12.32
C VAL A 315 -25.44 -8.76 11.27
N ILE A 316 -25.88 -8.95 10.02
CA ILE A 316 -25.69 -7.95 8.97
C ILE A 316 -26.47 -6.66 9.27
N THR A 317 -27.68 -6.76 9.83
CA THR A 317 -28.46 -5.58 10.21
C THR A 317 -27.74 -4.80 11.29
N ILE A 318 -27.26 -5.47 12.35
CA ILE A 318 -26.45 -4.83 13.41
C ILE A 318 -25.19 -4.18 12.82
N ALA A 319 -24.54 -4.83 11.87
CA ALA A 319 -23.35 -4.28 11.21
C ALA A 319 -23.66 -3.00 10.42
N MET A 320 -24.76 -2.99 9.65
CA MET A 320 -25.19 -1.82 8.89
C MET A 320 -25.64 -0.69 9.82
N ASP A 321 -26.38 -0.99 10.89
CA ASP A 321 -26.83 -0.02 11.88
C ASP A 321 -25.65 0.64 12.61
N ALA A 322 -24.57 -0.11 12.83
CA ALA A 322 -23.31 0.41 13.36
C ALA A 322 -22.48 1.20 12.32
N GLY A 323 -22.94 1.34 11.07
CA GLY A 323 -22.30 2.14 10.02
C GLY A 323 -21.31 1.40 9.11
N PHE A 324 -21.25 0.07 9.14
CA PHE A 324 -20.49 -0.69 8.15
C PHE A 324 -21.26 -0.78 6.83
N GLN A 325 -20.55 -0.70 5.70
CA GLN A 325 -21.17 -0.78 4.37
C GLN A 325 -21.43 -2.22 3.88
N SER A 326 -20.82 -3.21 4.55
CA SER A 326 -20.98 -4.62 4.22
C SER A 326 -20.48 -5.53 5.34
N LEU A 327 -20.93 -6.79 5.32
CA LEU A 327 -20.61 -7.79 6.33
C LEU A 327 -19.11 -8.15 6.38
N GLY A 328 -18.44 -8.11 5.23
CA GLY A 328 -17.04 -8.54 5.11
C GLY A 328 -16.08 -7.71 5.97
N PRO A 329 -16.02 -6.37 5.80
CA PRO A 329 -15.27 -5.46 6.66
C PRO A 329 -15.66 -5.55 8.13
N PHE A 330 -16.97 -5.63 8.43
CA PHE A 330 -17.47 -5.77 9.80
C PHE A 330 -16.91 -7.02 10.49
N ASN A 331 -17.07 -8.20 9.89
CA ASN A 331 -16.59 -9.45 10.48
C ASN A 331 -15.09 -9.43 10.76
N ARG A 332 -14.30 -8.80 9.86
CA ARG A 332 -12.85 -8.65 10.07
C ARG A 332 -12.53 -7.73 11.24
N ALA A 333 -13.15 -6.55 11.28
CA ALA A 333 -12.96 -5.59 12.36
C ALA A 333 -13.41 -6.19 13.70
N PHE A 334 -14.59 -6.82 13.75
CA PHE A 334 -15.13 -7.45 14.94
C PHE A 334 -14.22 -8.55 15.49
N LYS A 335 -13.75 -9.46 14.63
CA LYS A 335 -12.84 -10.53 15.04
C LYS A 335 -11.46 -10.00 15.44
N ALA A 336 -10.96 -8.96 14.77
CA ALA A 336 -9.70 -8.32 15.15
C ALA A 336 -9.78 -7.67 16.55
N THR A 337 -10.91 -7.06 16.88
CA THR A 337 -11.12 -6.39 18.18
C THR A 337 -11.46 -7.37 19.31
N THR A 338 -12.29 -8.39 19.04
CA THR A 338 -12.86 -9.27 20.08
C THR A 338 -12.24 -10.68 20.13
N GLY A 339 -11.45 -11.06 19.13
CA GLY A 339 -10.87 -12.40 18.99
C GLY A 339 -11.81 -13.46 18.41
N VAL A 340 -13.13 -13.22 18.40
CA VAL A 340 -14.16 -14.17 17.97
C VAL A 340 -15.06 -13.60 16.87
N THR A 341 -15.83 -14.45 16.19
CA THR A 341 -16.81 -13.97 15.21
C THR A 341 -18.03 -13.34 15.91
N PRO A 342 -18.77 -12.43 15.25
CA PRO A 342 -19.98 -11.82 15.83
C PRO A 342 -21.01 -12.85 16.31
N THR A 343 -21.21 -13.92 15.54
CA THR A 343 -22.14 -15.00 15.88
C THR A 343 -21.68 -15.77 17.11
N GLU A 344 -20.39 -16.07 17.23
CA GLU A 344 -19.81 -16.69 18.43
C GLU A 344 -19.93 -15.77 19.64
N TYR A 345 -19.67 -14.48 19.47
CA TYR A 345 -19.80 -13.48 20.53
C TYR A 345 -21.23 -13.42 21.08
N ARG A 346 -22.24 -13.37 20.20
CA ARG A 346 -23.65 -13.42 20.58
C ARG A 346 -23.95 -14.69 21.38
N ARG A 347 -23.54 -15.86 20.87
CA ARG A 347 -23.75 -17.14 21.56
C ARG A 347 -23.13 -17.13 22.96
N LEU A 348 -21.90 -16.65 23.11
CA LEU A 348 -21.21 -16.57 24.40
C LEU A 348 -21.90 -15.63 25.39
N LYS A 349 -22.50 -14.53 24.93
CA LYS A 349 -23.20 -13.58 25.79
C LYS A 349 -24.61 -14.03 26.16
N VAL A 350 -25.32 -14.67 25.23
CA VAL A 350 -26.65 -15.26 25.50
C VAL A 350 -26.54 -16.46 26.44
N SER A 351 -25.50 -17.28 26.36
CA SER A 351 -25.28 -18.39 27.30
C SER A 351 -24.80 -17.97 28.70
N ALA A 352 -24.41 -16.70 28.87
CA ALA A 352 -23.90 -16.15 30.14
C ALA A 352 -24.91 -15.22 30.84
N ALA A 353 -26.04 -14.91 30.20
CA ALA A 353 -27.13 -14.08 30.71
C ALA A 353 -28.28 -14.94 31.24
#